data_AF-A0A7W5CA13-F1
#
_entry.id   AF-A0A7W5CA13-F1
#
_cell.length_a   1.000
_cell.length_b   1.000
_cell.length_c   1.000
_cell.angle_alpha   90.00
_cell.angle_beta   90.00
_cell.angle_gamma   90.00
#
_symmetry.space_group_name_H-M   'P 1'
#
loop_
_entity.id
_entity.type
_entity.pdbx_description
1 polymer ?
#
loop_
_entity_poly.entity_id
_entity_poly.type
_entity_poly.pdbx_seq_one_letter_code
_entity_poly.pdbx_strand_id
1 'polypeptide(L)' 'MTSSYFNEWLDEYNDYMRLYMFFGDECYLEHAQETLASLKAIIVRAERHQDIVCKIMSNTVHAY' A
#
# COMPACT_ATOMS: atom_id res chain seq x y z
N MET A 1 8.63 7.63 -7.48
CA MET A 1 8.65 7.92 -6.02
C MET A 1 7.73 7.02 -5.21
N THR A 2 6.64 6.49 -5.77
CA THR A 2 5.68 5.66 -5.02
C THR A 2 6.13 4.22 -4.75
N SER A 3 6.91 3.61 -5.65
CA SER A 3 7.29 2.19 -5.54
C SER A 3 8.22 1.84 -4.37
N SER A 4 9.14 2.73 -3.96
CA SER A 4 10.04 2.46 -2.82
C SER A 4 9.25 2.31 -1.53
N TYR A 5 8.32 3.24 -1.30
CA TYR A 5 7.45 3.21 -0.13
C TYR A 5 6.58 1.95 -0.09
N PHE A 6 5.99 1.51 -1.20
CA PHE A 6 5.20 0.27 -1.20
C PHE A 6 6.03 -0.96 -0.82
N ASN A 7 7.28 -1.03 -1.30
CA ASN A 7 8.17 -2.14 -0.99
C ASN A 7 8.58 -2.14 0.49
N GLU A 8 8.92 -0.97 1.04
CA GLU A 8 9.28 -0.84 2.46
C GLU A 8 8.17 -1.31 3.40
N TRP A 9 6.91 -0.96 3.09
CA TRP A 9 5.76 -1.37 3.90
C TRP A 9 5.44 -2.88 3.76
N LEU A 10 5.71 -3.47 2.59
CA LEU A 10 5.60 -4.92 2.41
C LEU A 10 6.70 -5.68 3.15
N ASP A 11 7.92 -5.15 3.14
CA ASP A 11 9.04 -5.71 3.88
C ASP A 11 8.78 -5.64 5.39
N GLU A 12 8.27 -4.51 5.89
CA GLU A 12 7.90 -4.33 7.30
C GLU A 12 6.78 -5.29 7.73
N TYR A 13 5.75 -5.48 6.89
CA TYR A 13 4.72 -6.50 7.12
C TYR A 13 5.32 -7.91 7.22
N ASN A 14 6.21 -8.25 6.28
CA ASN A 14 6.86 -9.57 6.26
C ASN A 14 7.75 -9.79 7.47
N ASP A 15 8.43 -8.76 7.95
CA ASP A 15 9.26 -8.83 9.15
C ASP A 15 8.40 -9.07 10.40
N TYR A 16 7.28 -8.36 10.58
CA TYR A 16 6.36 -8.65 11.68
C TYR A 16 5.78 -10.06 11.62
N MET A 17 5.40 -10.55 10.44
CA MET A 17 4.92 -11.92 10.27
C MET A 17 6.00 -12.97 10.60
N ARG A 18 7.28 -12.70 10.26
CA ARG A 18 8.41 -13.56 10.64
C ARG A 18 8.63 -13.54 12.16
N LEU A 19 8.59 -12.37 12.78
CA LEU A 19 8.72 -12.24 14.24
C LEU A 19 7.59 -12.99 14.96
N TYR A 20 6.35 -12.87 14.46
CA TYR A 20 5.23 -13.67 14.96
C TYR A 20 5.49 -15.17 14.80
N MET A 21 5.98 -15.62 13.64
CA MET A 21 6.30 -17.03 13.41
C MET A 21 7.39 -17.57 14.35
N PHE A 22 8.39 -16.74 14.68
CA PHE A 22 9.50 -17.15 15.56
C PHE A 22 9.12 -17.11 17.05
N PHE A 23 8.38 -16.10 17.48
CA PHE A 23 8.14 -15.83 18.90
C PHE A 23 6.72 -16.19 19.37
N GLY A 24 5.76 -16.31 18.45
CA GLY A 24 4.35 -16.60 18.76
C GLY A 24 3.61 -15.46 19.49
N ASP A 25 4.21 -14.27 19.56
CA ASP A 25 3.66 -13.12 20.29
C ASP A 25 2.63 -12.36 19.43
N GLU A 26 1.39 -12.29 19.92
CA GLU A 26 0.27 -11.63 19.26
C GLU A 26 0.53 -10.14 18.96
N CYS A 27 1.40 -9.46 19.71
CA CYS A 27 1.78 -8.07 19.42
C CYS A 27 2.36 -7.93 18.01
N TYR A 28 3.17 -8.90 17.55
CA TYR A 28 3.70 -8.88 16.20
C TYR A 28 2.62 -9.11 15.14
N LEU A 29 1.60 -9.92 15.46
CA LEU A 29 0.47 -10.13 14.56
C LEU A 29 -0.39 -8.86 14.45
N GLU A 30 -0.61 -8.15 15.56
CA GLU A 30 -1.30 -6.86 15.57
C GLU A 30 -0.56 -5.83 14.72
N HIS A 31 0.76 -5.67 14.92
CA HIS A 31 1.57 -4.77 14.11
C HIS A 31 1.56 -5.13 12.62
N ALA A 32 1.63 -6.43 12.27
CA ALA A 32 1.50 -6.86 10.88
C ALA A 32 0.14 -6.45 10.29
N GLN A 33 -0.95 -6.58 11.05
CA GLN A 33 -2.29 -6.18 10.60
C GLN A 33 -2.41 -4.67 10.40
N GLU A 34 -1.82 -3.86 11.29
CA GLU A 34 -1.79 -2.39 11.18
C GLU A 34 -1.01 -1.94 9.94
N THR A 35 0.16 -2.53 9.69
CA THR A 35 0.98 -2.26 8.49
C THR A 35 0.21 -2.63 7.22
N LEU A 36 -0.48 -3.78 7.20
CA LEU A 36 -1.29 -4.20 6.06
C LEU A 36 -2.50 -3.27 5.81
N ALA A 37 -3.17 -2.82 6.87
CA ALA A 37 -4.30 -1.89 6.74
C ALA A 37 -3.86 -0.55 6.13
N SER A 38 -2.72 -0.05 6.58
CA SER A 38 -2.12 1.17 6.07
C SER A 38 -1.68 1.04 4.60
N LEU A 39 -1.07 -0.10 4.24
CA LEU A 39 -0.71 -0.40 2.84
C LEU A 39 -1.95 -0.36 1.93
N LYS A 40 -3.05 -1.01 2.34
CA LYS A 40 -4.32 -0.99 1.59
C LYS A 40 -4.86 0.41 1.41
N ALA A 41 -4.81 1.24 2.45
CA ALA A 41 -5.28 2.63 2.37
C ALA A 41 -4.47 3.45 1.36
N ILE A 42 -3.15 3.24 1.27
CA ILE A 42 -2.29 3.92 0.31
C ILE A 42 -2.58 3.44 -1.11
N ILE A 43 -2.76 2.12 -1.33
CA ILE A 43 -3.10 1.56 -2.64
C ILE A 43 -4.42 2.15 -3.15
N VAL A 44 -5.48 2.16 -2.34
CA VAL A 44 -6.78 2.74 -2.72
C VAL A 44 -6.66 4.22 -3.09
N ARG A 45 -5.83 4.98 -2.37
CA ARG A 45 -5.56 6.39 -2.71
C ARG A 45 -4.81 6.54 -4.02
N ALA A 46 -3.83 5.67 -4.28
CA ALA A 46 -3.05 5.67 -5.51
C ALA A 46 -3.91 5.30 -6.74
N GLU A 47 -4.75 4.27 -6.62
CA GLU A 47 -5.71 3.88 -7.65
C GLU A 47 -6.68 5.01 -7.97
N ARG A 48 -7.28 5.63 -6.95
CA ARG A 48 -8.18 6.77 -7.13
C ARG A 48 -7.47 7.96 -7.79
N HIS A 49 -6.22 8.22 -7.43
CA HIS A 49 -5.43 9.27 -8.06
C HIS A 49 -5.17 8.96 -9.54
N GLN A 50 -4.83 7.72 -9.86
CA GLN A 50 -4.64 7.26 -11.24
C GLN A 50 -5.92 7.41 -12.06
N ASP A 51 -7.07 7.02 -11.52
CA ASP A 51 -8.38 7.18 -12.19
C ASP A 51 -8.69 8.65 -12.53
N ILE A 52 -8.43 9.57 -11.58
CA ILE A 52 -8.62 11.01 -11.80
C ILE A 52 -7.69 11.51 -12.91
N VAL A 53 -6.41 11.14 -12.87
CA VAL A 53 -5.44 11.53 -13.90
C VAL A 53 -5.86 10.99 -15.27
N CYS A 54 -6.24 9.72 -15.36
CA CYS A 54 -6.74 9.11 -16.61
C CYS A 54 -7.97 9.85 -17.14
N LYS A 55 -8.92 10.22 -16.28
CA LYS A 55 -10.12 10.98 -16.68
C LYS A 55 -9.79 12.38 -17.19
N ILE A 56 -8.86 13.09 -16.55
CA ILE A 56 -8.40 14.40 -17.01
C ILE A 56 -7.72 14.26 -18.36
N MET A 57 -6.75 13.36 -18.49
CA MET A 57 -6.02 13.14 -19.75
C MET A 57 -6.95 12.72 -20.90
N SER A 58 -7.94 11.87 -20.64
CA SER A 58 -8.93 11.46 -21.65
C SER A 58 -9.80 12.62 -22.13
N ASN A 59 -10.11 13.59 -21.26
CA ASN A 59 -10.86 14.79 -21.65
C ASN A 59 -10.01 15.78 -22.47
N THR A 60 -8.70 15.83 -22.25
CA THR A 60 -7.81 16.73 -23.00
C THR A 60 -7.53 16.22 -24.42
N VAL A 61 -7.59 14.91 -24.66
CA VAL A 61 -7.23 14.28 -25.95
C VAL A 61 -8.35 14.41 -27.01
N HIS A 62 -9.59 14.73 -26.63
CA HIS A 62 -10.71 14.90 -27.57
C HIS A 62 -10.97 16.34 -28.03
N ALA A 63 -10.07 17.28 -27.77
CA ALA A 63 -10.14 18.63 -28.31
C ALA A 63 -9.28 18.74 -29.58
N TYR A 64 -9.73 18.14 -30.68
CA TYR A 64 -9.22 18.38 -32.04
C TYR A 64 -10.36 18.40 -33.05
#